data_AF-A3D955-F1
#
_entry.id   AF-A3D955-F1
#
_cell.length_a   1.000
_cell.length_b   1.000
_cell.length_c   1.000
_cell.angle_alpha   90.00
_cell.angle_beta   90.00
_cell.angle_gamma   90.00
#
_symmetry.space_group_name_H-M   'P 1'
#
loop_
_entity.id
_entity.type
_entity.pdbx_description
1 polymer ?
#
loop_
_entity_poly.entity_id
_entity_poly.type
_entity_poly.pdbx_seq_one_letter_code
_entity_poly.pdbx_strand_id
1 'polypeptide(L)'
;MKQFTALTLLVSCSLLLASPVFAHGEIGEPSDGAKGMAGAMGTIEFKPSDWQENKQSWWKDSDGVAPGVAGCHVGTDAQGVPNGRMFGEACLPDGLLVESNPGKDVIHGHSDDLGHPDTFDCNAWCVGEGKTAGMCEVAAAPPCEQSARCACK
;
A
#
# COMPACT_ATOMS: atom_id res chain seq x y z
N MET A 1 -62.16 -43.59 2.64
CA MET A 1 -61.52 -42.28 2.84
C MET A 1 -60.47 -42.13 1.75
N LYS A 2 -60.57 -41.07 0.93
CA LYS A 2 -59.81 -40.89 -0.32
C LYS A 2 -58.43 -40.30 -0.04
N GLN A 3 -57.39 -40.91 -0.61
CA GLN A 3 -56.01 -40.41 -0.59
C GLN A 3 -55.87 -39.23 -1.56
N PHE A 4 -55.26 -38.13 -1.11
CA PHE A 4 -54.82 -37.02 -1.97
C PHE A 4 -53.30 -36.98 -1.96
N THR A 5 -52.70 -37.25 -3.12
CA THR A 5 -51.26 -37.15 -3.37
C THR A 5 -50.97 -35.73 -3.86
N ALA A 6 -50.28 -34.92 -3.06
CA ALA A 6 -49.81 -33.61 -3.46
C ALA A 6 -48.40 -33.73 -4.08
N LEU A 7 -48.27 -33.35 -5.34
CA LEU A 7 -47.03 -33.34 -6.11
C LEU A 7 -46.36 -31.97 -5.94
N THR A 8 -45.25 -31.91 -5.19
CA THR A 8 -44.48 -30.68 -4.97
C THR A 8 -43.42 -30.52 -6.06
N LEU A 9 -43.60 -29.52 -6.93
CA LEU A 9 -42.64 -29.16 -7.98
C LEU A 9 -41.59 -28.20 -7.39
N LEU A 10 -40.37 -28.69 -7.17
CA LEU A 10 -39.22 -27.88 -6.74
C LEU A 10 -38.53 -27.27 -7.96
N VAL A 11 -38.75 -25.96 -8.17
CA VAL A 11 -38.02 -25.16 -9.16
C VAL A 11 -36.73 -24.67 -8.52
N SER A 12 -35.60 -25.28 -8.89
CA SER A 12 -34.25 -24.87 -8.47
C SER A 12 -33.81 -23.63 -9.28
N CYS A 13 -34.06 -22.45 -8.71
CA CYS A 13 -33.50 -21.19 -9.20
C CYS A 13 -32.01 -21.14 -8.82
N SER A 14 -31.14 -21.43 -9.79
CA SER A 14 -29.69 -21.32 -9.63
C SER A 14 -29.32 -19.84 -9.61
N LEU A 15 -29.20 -19.27 -8.41
CA LEU A 15 -28.67 -17.93 -8.16
C LEU A 15 -27.18 -17.93 -8.55
N LEU A 16 -26.89 -17.43 -9.75
CA LEU A 16 -25.56 -17.01 -10.16
C LEU A 16 -25.15 -15.81 -9.28
N LEU A 17 -24.41 -16.09 -8.21
CA LEU A 17 -23.73 -15.07 -7.41
C LEU A 17 -22.62 -14.45 -8.26
N ALA A 18 -22.91 -13.33 -8.90
CA ALA A 18 -21.90 -12.48 -9.50
C ALA A 18 -21.08 -11.85 -8.36
N SER A 19 -19.84 -12.32 -8.18
CA SER A 19 -18.91 -11.68 -7.26
C SER A 19 -18.55 -10.27 -7.76
N PRO A 20 -18.51 -9.26 -6.88
CA PRO A 20 -18.02 -7.94 -7.28
C PRO A 20 -16.54 -8.03 -7.62
N VAL A 21 -16.19 -7.67 -8.85
CA VAL A 21 -14.81 -7.40 -9.24
C VAL A 21 -14.42 -6.10 -8.53
N PHE A 22 -13.60 -6.20 -7.49
CA PHE A 22 -12.94 -5.02 -6.93
C PHE A 22 -11.96 -4.50 -7.98
N ALA A 23 -12.38 -3.44 -8.68
CA ALA A 23 -11.49 -2.69 -9.56
C ALA A 23 -10.39 -2.07 -8.67
N HIS A 24 -9.19 -2.62 -8.76
CA HIS A 24 -8.01 -1.97 -8.21
C HIS A 24 -7.81 -0.71 -9.06
N GLY A 25 -7.59 0.45 -8.42
CA GLY A 25 -7.27 1.69 -9.14
C GLY A 25 -6.10 1.47 -10.11
N GLU A 26 -5.98 2.30 -11.13
CA GLU A 26 -4.86 2.18 -12.08
C GLU A 26 -3.53 2.28 -11.31
N ILE A 27 -2.69 1.25 -11.45
CA ILE A 27 -1.34 1.26 -10.89
C ILE A 27 -0.50 2.21 -11.74
N GLY A 28 0.05 3.24 -11.12
CA GLY A 28 0.96 4.18 -11.76
C GLY A 28 2.36 3.60 -11.98
N GLU A 29 3.18 4.27 -12.78
CA GLU A 29 4.57 3.89 -12.95
C GLU A 29 5.35 4.02 -11.63
N PRO A 30 6.40 3.20 -11.38
CA PRO A 30 7.27 3.36 -10.22
C PRO A 30 7.89 4.76 -10.17
N SER A 31 8.12 5.28 -8.96
CA SER A 31 8.84 6.54 -8.76
C SER A 31 10.26 6.45 -9.32
N ASP A 32 10.90 7.62 -9.51
CA ASP A 32 12.29 7.68 -9.99
C ASP A 32 13.26 6.86 -9.10
N GLY A 33 12.99 6.79 -7.79
CA GLY A 33 13.76 5.98 -6.85
C GLY A 33 13.52 4.47 -7.00
N ALA A 34 12.27 4.06 -7.27
CA ALA A 34 11.89 2.66 -7.44
C ALA A 34 12.18 2.10 -8.83
N LYS A 35 12.38 2.96 -9.82
CA LYS A 35 12.48 2.56 -11.22
C LYS A 35 13.65 1.61 -11.48
N GLY A 36 13.31 0.41 -11.93
CA GLY A 36 14.29 -0.64 -12.24
C GLY A 36 14.74 -1.46 -11.02
N MET A 37 14.22 -1.17 -9.82
CA MET A 37 14.41 -2.03 -8.66
C MET A 37 13.61 -3.33 -8.84
N ALA A 38 14.20 -4.45 -8.42
CA ALA A 38 13.49 -5.72 -8.41
C ALA A 38 12.28 -5.63 -7.48
N GLY A 39 11.14 -6.18 -7.92
CA GLY A 39 9.90 -6.17 -7.14
C GLY A 39 9.15 -4.83 -7.11
N ALA A 40 9.64 -3.75 -7.72
CA ALA A 40 8.86 -2.52 -7.86
C ALA A 40 7.65 -2.75 -8.77
N MET A 41 6.44 -2.57 -8.24
CA MET A 41 5.17 -2.86 -8.93
C MET A 41 4.51 -1.61 -9.51
N GLY A 42 4.93 -0.42 -9.06
CA GLY A 42 4.33 0.87 -9.43
C GLY A 42 3.82 1.64 -8.22
N THR A 43 3.20 2.78 -8.46
CA THR A 43 2.61 3.61 -7.40
C THR A 43 1.11 3.40 -7.29
N ILE A 44 0.57 3.53 -6.08
CA ILE A 44 -0.88 3.55 -5.83
C ILE A 44 -1.31 4.89 -5.27
N GLU A 45 -2.51 5.36 -5.60
CA GLU A 45 -3.10 6.50 -4.89
C GLU A 45 -3.42 6.08 -3.45
N PHE A 46 -2.91 6.86 -2.50
CA PHE A 46 -3.10 6.62 -1.08
C PHE A 46 -3.78 7.80 -0.40
N LYS A 47 -4.90 7.50 0.26
CA LYS A 47 -5.67 8.44 1.05
C LYS A 47 -5.42 8.18 2.54
N PRO A 48 -4.71 9.07 3.26
CA PRO A 48 -4.48 8.87 4.68
C PRO A 48 -5.77 8.94 5.50
N SER A 49 -5.76 8.38 6.71
CA SER A 49 -6.95 8.35 7.58
C SER A 49 -7.38 9.73 8.07
N ASP A 50 -6.44 10.67 8.18
CA ASP A 50 -6.65 12.08 8.52
C ASP A 50 -6.67 12.99 7.28
N TRP A 51 -6.94 12.41 6.10
CA TRP A 51 -6.96 13.11 4.82
C TRP A 51 -7.77 14.40 4.85
N GLN A 52 -7.22 15.44 4.23
CA GLN A 52 -7.81 16.76 4.17
C GLN A 52 -8.15 17.16 2.73
N GLU A 53 -9.44 17.13 2.41
CA GLU A 53 -9.94 17.49 1.08
C GLU A 53 -9.52 18.92 0.67
N ASN A 54 -9.10 19.04 -0.59
CA ASN A 54 -8.60 20.24 -1.25
C ASN A 54 -7.44 20.92 -0.52
N LYS A 55 -6.58 20.16 0.18
CA LYS A 55 -5.38 20.69 0.83
C LYS A 55 -4.10 20.31 0.11
N GLN A 56 -3.21 21.28 0.00
CA GLN A 56 -1.80 21.01 -0.26
C GLN A 56 -1.15 20.61 1.06
N SER A 57 -0.60 19.40 1.13
CA SER A 57 0.26 18.98 2.24
C SER A 57 1.70 18.84 1.78
N TRP A 58 2.62 18.78 2.74
CA TRP A 58 4.04 18.62 2.51
C TRP A 58 4.56 17.51 3.38
N TRP A 59 5.45 16.71 2.79
CA TRP A 59 5.93 15.51 3.43
C TRP A 59 7.41 15.32 3.16
N LYS A 60 8.05 14.64 4.10
CA LYS A 60 9.47 14.30 4.04
C LYS A 60 9.65 12.87 4.46
N ASP A 61 10.32 12.11 3.63
CA ASP A 61 10.57 10.70 3.85
C ASP A 61 11.88 10.45 4.62
N SER A 62 11.92 9.41 5.46
CA SER A 62 13.01 9.18 6.41
C SER A 62 14.17 8.36 5.86
N ASP A 63 13.92 7.59 4.81
CA ASP A 63 14.79 6.55 4.28
C ASP A 63 14.82 6.55 2.75
N GLY A 64 13.87 7.21 2.10
CA GLY A 64 13.75 7.16 0.65
C GLY A 64 13.16 5.83 0.22
N VAL A 65 13.19 5.55 -1.08
CA VAL A 65 12.81 4.24 -1.60
C VAL A 65 13.85 3.19 -1.20
N ALA A 66 13.62 2.52 -0.09
CA ALA A 66 14.51 1.57 0.55
C ALA A 66 13.72 0.40 1.18
N PRO A 67 13.16 -0.53 0.36
CA PRO A 67 12.26 -1.59 0.86
C PRO A 67 12.79 -2.46 2.00
N GLY A 68 14.11 -2.55 2.20
CA GLY A 68 14.72 -3.30 3.31
C GLY A 68 14.80 -2.54 4.63
N VAL A 69 14.45 -1.26 4.64
CA VAL A 69 14.44 -0.36 5.79
C VAL A 69 12.98 -0.04 6.10
N ALA A 70 12.65 0.11 7.37
CA ALA A 70 11.30 0.52 7.74
C ALA A 70 11.26 2.04 7.81
N GLY A 71 10.47 2.64 6.93
CA GLY A 71 10.41 4.06 6.73
C GLY A 71 9.36 4.78 7.53
N CYS A 72 9.37 6.11 7.42
CA CYS A 72 8.38 6.97 8.04
C CYS A 72 8.24 8.26 7.25
N HIS A 73 7.04 8.48 6.74
CA HIS A 73 6.67 9.65 6.01
C HIS A 73 6.19 10.74 6.98
N VAL A 74 7.01 11.76 7.18
CA VAL A 74 6.78 12.81 8.18
C VAL A 74 6.10 14.02 7.53
N GLY A 75 4.95 14.40 8.06
CA GLY A 75 4.23 15.60 7.65
C GLY A 75 4.96 16.85 8.06
N THR A 76 5.11 17.79 7.14
CA THR A 76 5.85 19.04 7.29
C THR A 76 5.08 20.24 6.72
N ASP A 77 5.66 21.43 6.83
CA ASP A 77 5.36 22.55 5.94
C ASP A 77 6.33 22.57 4.74
N ALA A 78 6.17 23.56 3.84
CA ALA A 78 7.03 23.70 2.66
C ALA A 78 8.51 23.98 2.98
N GLN A 79 8.84 24.29 4.23
CA GLN A 79 10.20 24.53 4.72
C GLN A 79 10.76 23.32 5.49
N GLY A 80 9.98 22.24 5.63
CA GLY A 80 10.38 21.01 6.30
C GLY A 80 10.18 21.02 7.81
N VAL A 81 9.44 21.99 8.36
CA VAL A 81 9.11 22.02 9.79
C VAL A 81 8.02 20.97 10.04
N PRO A 82 8.25 19.98 10.94
CA PRO A 82 7.25 18.95 11.20
C PRO A 82 5.94 19.51 11.74
N ASN A 83 4.81 18.99 11.26
CA ASN A 83 3.47 19.42 11.65
C ASN A 83 2.74 18.41 12.56
N GLY A 84 3.40 17.32 12.93
CA GLY A 84 2.89 16.27 13.83
C GLY A 84 2.16 15.12 13.14
N ARG A 85 1.89 15.21 11.83
CA ARG A 85 1.35 14.08 11.04
C ARG A 85 2.47 13.13 10.64
N MET A 86 2.17 11.84 10.60
CA MET A 86 3.15 10.78 10.38
C MET A 86 2.50 9.53 9.81
N PHE A 87 3.13 8.91 8.81
CA PHE A 87 2.69 7.64 8.25
C PHE A 87 3.86 6.68 8.10
N GLY A 88 3.75 5.52 8.75
CA GLY A 88 4.65 4.42 8.47
C GLY A 88 4.24 3.71 7.19
N GLU A 89 5.16 2.91 6.69
CA GLU A 89 4.94 1.97 5.60
C GLU A 89 4.06 0.82 6.07
N ALA A 90 3.46 0.10 5.12
CA ALA A 90 2.47 -0.92 5.46
C ALA A 90 2.62 -2.18 4.62
N CYS A 91 2.33 -3.33 5.24
CA CYS A 91 2.09 -4.56 4.50
C CYS A 91 0.62 -4.64 4.09
N LEU A 92 0.36 -4.78 2.79
CA LEU A 92 -0.97 -5.05 2.26
C LEU A 92 -1.38 -6.50 2.54
N PRO A 93 -2.69 -6.83 2.48
CA PRO A 93 -3.18 -8.18 2.75
C PRO A 93 -2.62 -9.28 1.83
N ASP A 94 -2.18 -8.90 0.63
CA ASP A 94 -1.52 -9.77 -0.36
C ASP A 94 -0.01 -9.92 -0.13
N GLY A 95 0.53 -9.23 0.88
CA GLY A 95 1.94 -9.30 1.27
C GLY A 95 2.85 -8.29 0.57
N LEU A 96 2.30 -7.38 -0.25
CA LEU A 96 3.06 -6.28 -0.84
C LEU A 96 3.41 -5.23 0.23
N LEU A 97 4.58 -4.61 0.10
CA LEU A 97 4.98 -3.43 0.88
C LEU A 97 4.46 -2.17 0.17
N VAL A 98 3.87 -1.25 0.94
CA VAL A 98 3.65 0.15 0.54
C VAL A 98 4.82 0.97 1.05
N GLU A 99 5.63 1.47 0.13
CA GLU A 99 6.92 2.11 0.35
C GLU A 99 6.79 3.62 0.13
N SER A 100 7.30 4.43 1.07
CA SER A 100 7.34 5.88 0.89
C SER A 100 8.32 6.30 -0.21
N ASN A 101 8.07 7.46 -0.82
CA ASN A 101 8.91 8.01 -1.88
C ASN A 101 8.86 9.56 -1.79
N PRO A 102 9.63 10.36 -2.56
CA PRO A 102 10.52 10.02 -3.67
C PRO A 102 11.97 9.70 -3.26
N GLY A 103 12.39 10.10 -2.06
CA GLY A 103 13.77 9.98 -1.64
C GLY A 103 14.01 10.55 -0.23
N LYS A 104 15.07 10.07 0.40
CA LYS A 104 15.39 10.40 1.79
C LYS A 104 15.57 11.91 1.99
N ASP A 105 14.90 12.44 3.00
CA ASP A 105 14.94 13.83 3.41
C ASP A 105 14.50 14.85 2.33
N VAL A 106 13.85 14.37 1.25
CA VAL A 106 13.30 15.24 0.19
C VAL A 106 11.91 15.72 0.59
N ILE A 107 11.77 17.03 0.78
CA ILE A 107 10.48 17.68 1.00
C ILE A 107 9.73 17.74 -0.33
N HIS A 108 8.52 17.21 -0.37
CA HIS A 108 7.66 17.24 -1.54
C HIS A 108 6.20 17.48 -1.14
N GLY A 109 5.41 17.95 -2.11
CA GLY A 109 4.02 18.31 -1.88
C GLY A 109 3.05 17.26 -2.42
N HIS A 110 1.95 17.03 -1.71
CA HIS A 110 0.79 16.27 -2.22
C HIS A 110 -0.39 17.22 -2.47
N SER A 111 -0.88 17.25 -3.70
CA SER A 111 -2.14 17.94 -4.03
C SER A 111 -3.32 17.13 -3.51
N ASP A 112 -4.33 17.81 -2.96
CA ASP A 112 -5.48 17.17 -2.33
C ASP A 112 -5.10 16.18 -1.21
N ASP A 113 -3.92 16.34 -0.61
CA ASP A 113 -3.40 15.45 0.44
C ASP A 113 -3.37 13.96 0.04
N LEU A 114 -3.27 13.67 -1.26
CA LEU A 114 -3.19 12.33 -1.83
C LEU A 114 -1.73 11.94 -2.11
N GLY A 115 -1.30 10.86 -1.46
CA GLY A 115 0.03 10.29 -1.66
C GLY A 115 0.06 9.32 -2.84
N HIS A 116 1.26 9.10 -3.37
CA HIS A 116 1.51 8.11 -4.42
C HIS A 116 2.70 7.22 -4.06
N PRO A 117 2.66 6.49 -2.93
CA PRO A 117 3.74 5.59 -2.52
C PRO A 117 3.95 4.49 -3.55
N ASP A 118 5.18 3.97 -3.59
CA ASP A 118 5.50 2.79 -4.38
C ASP A 118 4.95 1.54 -3.72
N THR A 119 4.77 0.49 -4.52
CA THR A 119 4.44 -0.84 -4.04
C THR A 119 5.52 -1.83 -4.43
N PHE A 120 5.88 -2.71 -3.51
CA PHE A 120 6.94 -3.70 -3.71
C PHE A 120 6.47 -5.12 -3.41
N ASP A 121 6.76 -6.05 -4.33
CA ASP A 121 6.80 -7.49 -4.04
C ASP A 121 8.11 -7.78 -3.30
N CYS A 122 8.02 -7.96 -1.98
CA CYS A 122 9.17 -8.22 -1.13
C CYS A 122 9.91 -9.51 -1.46
N ASN A 123 9.23 -10.53 -2.00
CA ASN A 123 9.91 -11.74 -2.42
C ASN A 123 10.75 -11.46 -3.67
N ALA A 124 10.18 -10.81 -4.67
CA ALA A 124 10.89 -10.43 -5.88
C ALA A 124 12.06 -9.47 -5.59
N TRP A 125 11.86 -8.48 -4.71
CA TRP A 125 12.91 -7.57 -4.27
C TRP A 125 14.07 -8.33 -3.59
N CYS A 126 13.78 -9.18 -2.60
CA CYS A 126 14.80 -9.95 -1.91
C CYS A 126 15.56 -10.91 -2.83
N VAL A 127 14.88 -11.55 -3.79
CA VAL A 127 15.55 -12.38 -4.81
C VAL A 127 16.47 -11.53 -5.70
N GLY A 128 16.04 -10.31 -6.06
CA GLY A 128 16.88 -9.34 -6.77
C GLY A 128 18.14 -8.95 -5.98
N GLU A 129 18.03 -8.86 -4.66
CA GLU A 129 19.15 -8.63 -3.71
C GLU A 129 20.00 -9.89 -3.45
N GLY A 130 19.78 -10.97 -4.20
CA GLY A 130 20.54 -12.22 -4.10
C GLY A 130 20.18 -13.09 -2.89
N LYS A 131 18.99 -12.90 -2.32
CA LYS A 131 18.43 -13.72 -1.24
C LYS A 131 17.53 -14.81 -1.79
N THR A 132 17.12 -15.74 -0.93
CA THR A 132 16.31 -16.90 -1.39
C THR A 132 14.84 -16.53 -1.49
N ALA A 133 14.37 -15.74 -0.52
CA ALA A 133 12.99 -15.29 -0.45
C ALA A 133 12.90 -14.01 0.38
N GLY A 134 11.72 -13.40 0.37
CA GLY A 134 11.39 -12.24 1.18
C GLY A 134 9.92 -12.18 1.50
N MET A 135 9.57 -11.43 2.53
CA MET A 135 8.18 -11.09 2.84
C MET A 135 8.11 -9.72 3.51
N CYS A 136 6.98 -9.05 3.35
CA CYS A 136 6.70 -7.86 4.12
C CYS A 136 6.49 -8.22 5.60
N GLU A 137 7.11 -7.47 6.51
CA GLU A 137 6.91 -7.57 7.96
C GLU A 137 6.70 -6.19 8.59
N VAL A 138 5.95 -6.14 9.68
CA VAL A 138 5.82 -4.93 10.51
C VAL A 138 7.12 -4.69 11.26
N ALA A 139 7.57 -3.45 11.28
CA ALA A 139 8.80 -3.03 11.93
C ALA A 139 8.64 -1.65 12.59
N ALA A 140 9.52 -1.33 13.53
CA ALA A 140 9.55 -0.02 14.18
C ALA A 140 10.34 0.98 13.32
N ALA A 141 9.83 2.21 13.18
CA ALA A 141 10.47 3.27 12.40
C ALA A 141 10.26 4.64 13.06
N PRO A 142 11.01 5.00 14.11
CA PRO A 142 10.85 6.30 14.74
C PRO A 142 11.00 7.46 13.72
N PRO A 143 10.12 8.47 13.75
CA PRO A 143 9.17 8.75 14.83
C PRO A 143 7.78 8.10 14.63
N CYS A 144 7.56 7.32 13.58
CA CYS A 144 6.36 6.51 13.42
C CYS A 144 6.33 5.38 14.46
N GLU A 145 5.18 5.13 15.09
CA GLU A 145 5.02 4.07 16.08
C GLU A 145 5.15 2.68 15.44
N GLN A 146 4.62 2.53 14.23
CA GLN A 146 4.65 1.30 13.43
C GLN A 146 4.88 1.65 11.96
N SER A 147 5.58 0.76 11.28
CA SER A 147 5.87 0.81 9.84
C SER A 147 6.03 -0.63 9.32
N ALA A 148 6.52 -0.81 8.11
CA ALA A 148 6.77 -2.11 7.50
C ALA A 148 8.06 -2.10 6.70
N ARG A 149 8.55 -3.28 6.32
CA ARG A 149 9.68 -3.44 5.39
C ARG A 149 9.66 -4.83 4.76
N CYS A 150 10.40 -5.00 3.69
CA CYS A 150 10.79 -6.29 3.15
C CYS A 150 11.91 -6.93 3.99
N ALA A 151 11.61 -8.07 4.61
CA ALA A 151 12.59 -8.89 5.32
C ALA A 151 13.00 -10.09 4.49
N CYS A 152 14.29 -10.14 4.15
CA CYS A 152 14.86 -11.21 3.34
C CYS A 152 15.38 -12.39 4.16
N LYS A 153 15.35 -13.58 3.55
CA LYS A 153 15.82 -14.86 4.11
C LYS A 153 16.84 -15.53 3.19
#